data_AF-A0A7Y2AUI4-F1
#
_entry.id   AF-A0A7Y2AUI4-F1
#
_cell.length_a   1.000
_cell.length_b   1.000
_cell.length_c   1.000
_cell.angle_alpha   90.00
_cell.angle_beta   90.00
_cell.angle_gamma   90.00
#
_symmetry.space_group_name_H-M   'P 1'
#
loop_
_entity.id
_entity.type
_entity.pdbx_description
1 polymer ?
#
loop_
_entity_poly.entity_id
_entity_poly.type
_entity_poly.pdbx_seq_one_letter_code
_entity_poly.pdbx_strand_id
1 'polypeptide(L)'
;MKFKVYLILFFSCLVVVSCQDEALPKPKAQLRLEYPTGAMKMLETPDYSFEYNSMARIKRGSRSSLTVEYPTLNGAIFITHKPVEQNLNTLLVDAQKLSYEHVGKADNILEQRFVNEEADVYGMF
;
A
#
# COMPACT_ATOMS: atom_id res chain seq x y z
N MET A 1 -26.67 -30.34 -62.99
CA MET A 1 -26.57 -30.83 -61.59
C MET A 1 -25.20 -30.55 -60.97
N LYS A 2 -24.08 -30.77 -61.66
CA LYS A 2 -22.72 -30.53 -61.15
C LYS A 2 -22.45 -29.07 -60.71
N PHE A 3 -22.96 -28.07 -61.44
CA PHE A 3 -22.79 -26.64 -61.10
C PHE A 3 -23.44 -26.23 -59.75
N LYS A 4 -24.62 -26.78 -59.43
CA LYS A 4 -25.27 -26.55 -58.12
C LYS A 4 -24.46 -27.15 -56.96
N VAL A 5 -23.79 -28.29 -57.20
CA VAL A 5 -22.94 -28.94 -56.19
C VAL A 5 -21.69 -28.10 -55.92
N TYR A 6 -21.04 -27.56 -56.95
CA TYR A 6 -19.89 -26.65 -56.77
C TYR A 6 -20.28 -25.37 -56.04
N LEU A 7 -21.46 -24.82 -56.31
CA LEU A 7 -21.96 -23.61 -55.63
C LEU A 7 -22.22 -23.87 -54.14
N ILE A 8 -22.82 -25.01 -53.79
CA ILE A 8 -23.04 -25.42 -52.39
C ILE A 8 -21.72 -25.64 -51.66
N LEU A 9 -20.73 -26.26 -52.33
CA LEU A 9 -19.43 -26.52 -51.75
C LEU A 9 -18.64 -25.22 -51.50
N PHE A 10 -18.75 -24.24 -52.41
CA PHE A 10 -18.15 -22.92 -52.26
C PHE A 10 -18.78 -22.15 -51.09
N PHE A 11 -20.11 -22.19 -50.97
CA PHE A 11 -20.82 -21.53 -49.88
C PHE A 11 -20.52 -22.19 -48.52
N SER A 12 -20.37 -23.51 -48.48
CA SER A 12 -19.96 -24.25 -47.27
C SER A 12 -18.54 -23.88 -46.82
N CYS A 13 -17.64 -23.59 -47.76
CA CYS A 13 -16.25 -23.22 -47.45
C CYS A 13 -16.15 -21.82 -46.83
N LEU A 14 -17.06 -20.91 -47.18
CA LEU A 14 -17.10 -19.55 -46.62
C LEU A 14 -17.50 -19.53 -45.13
N VAL A 15 -18.31 -20.49 -44.67
CA VAL A 15 -18.79 -20.55 -43.28
C VAL A 15 -17.69 -20.99 -42.30
N VAL A 16 -16.72 -21.79 -42.75
CA VAL A 16 -15.63 -22.31 -41.89
C VAL A 16 -14.44 -21.35 -41.71
N VAL A 17 -14.39 -20.23 -42.45
CA VAL A 17 -13.28 -19.25 -42.37
C VAL A 17 -13.57 -18.11 -41.36
N SER A 18 -14.78 -18.04 -40.79
CA SER A 18 -15.20 -16.91 -39.93
C SER A 18 -14.82 -17.02 -38.45
N CYS A 19 -14.00 -18.00 -38.04
CA CYS A 19 -13.58 -18.13 -36.65
C CYS A 19 -12.43 -17.14 -36.37
N GLN A 20 -12.78 -15.97 -35.84
CA GLN A 20 -11.82 -14.99 -35.35
C GLN A 20 -11.90 -14.97 -33.82
N ASP A 21 -10.79 -15.32 -33.16
CA ASP A 21 -10.72 -15.26 -31.70
C ASP A 21 -10.84 -13.80 -31.26
N GLU A 22 -11.78 -13.50 -30.36
CA GLU A 22 -11.90 -12.17 -29.77
C GLU A 22 -10.63 -11.86 -28.97
N ALA A 23 -9.88 -10.86 -29.42
CA ALA A 23 -8.68 -10.41 -28.74
C ALA A 23 -9.06 -9.74 -27.41
N LEU A 24 -9.06 -10.53 -26.33
CA LEU A 24 -9.25 -10.01 -24.98
C LEU A 24 -8.15 -8.96 -24.70
N PRO A 25 -8.51 -7.71 -24.33
CA PRO A 25 -7.53 -6.69 -24.02
C PRO A 25 -6.69 -7.15 -22.83
N LYS A 26 -5.37 -7.10 -22.96
CA LYS A 26 -4.47 -7.42 -21.84
C LYS A 26 -4.83 -6.57 -20.63
N PRO A 27 -4.88 -7.14 -19.42
CA PRO A 27 -5.15 -6.38 -18.20
C PRO A 27 -4.09 -5.29 -18.03
N LYS A 28 -4.50 -4.14 -17.47
CA LYS A 28 -3.57 -3.04 -17.18
C LYS A 28 -2.46 -3.56 -16.24
N ALA A 29 -1.21 -3.37 -16.63
CA ALA A 29 -0.08 -3.73 -15.80
C ALA A 29 -0.09 -2.87 -14.53
N GLN A 30 -0.03 -3.52 -13.38
CA GLN A 30 0.22 -2.88 -12.08
C GLN A 30 1.69 -3.09 -11.69
N LEU A 31 2.19 -2.22 -10.81
CA LEU A 31 3.55 -2.36 -10.29
C LEU A 31 3.62 -3.66 -9.47
N ARG A 32 4.43 -4.63 -9.94
CA ARG A 32 4.71 -5.85 -9.18
C ARG A 32 5.77 -5.53 -8.14
N LEU A 33 5.32 -5.21 -6.93
CA LEU A 33 6.19 -4.95 -5.79
C LEU A 33 6.58 -6.27 -5.13
N GLU A 34 7.83 -6.69 -5.32
CA GLU A 34 8.44 -7.79 -4.56
C GLU A 34 9.47 -7.23 -3.60
N TYR A 35 9.27 -7.49 -2.31
CA TYR A 35 10.18 -7.04 -1.27
C TYR A 35 10.87 -8.24 -0.62
N PRO A 36 12.17 -8.15 -0.32
CA PRO A 36 12.88 -9.19 0.40
C PRO A 36 12.30 -9.34 1.82
N THR A 37 12.03 -10.57 2.22
CA THR A 37 11.70 -10.91 3.61
C THR A 37 12.99 -10.83 4.44
N GLY A 38 13.13 -9.75 5.20
CA GLY A 38 14.25 -9.56 6.12
C GLY A 38 13.99 -10.25 7.46
N ALA A 39 15.07 -10.53 8.20
CA ALA A 39 14.93 -11.01 9.57
C ALA A 39 14.35 -9.91 10.46
N MET A 40 13.47 -10.27 11.39
CA MET A 40 12.95 -9.35 12.40
C MET A 40 14.02 -9.15 13.48
N LYS A 41 14.17 -7.91 13.95
CA LYS A 41 15.00 -7.55 15.09
C LYS A 41 14.19 -6.72 16.07
N MET A 42 14.36 -6.98 17.36
CA MET A 42 13.78 -6.16 18.42
C MET A 42 14.62 -4.89 18.61
N LEU A 43 13.96 -3.75 18.73
CA LEU A 43 14.56 -2.49 19.16
C LEU A 43 13.94 -2.08 20.49
N GLU A 44 14.79 -1.88 21.50
CA GLU A 44 14.39 -1.37 22.80
C GLU A 44 14.86 0.07 23.00
N THR A 45 13.95 0.93 23.44
CA THR A 45 14.22 2.29 23.86
C THR A 45 13.64 2.51 25.26
N PRO A 46 14.04 3.57 25.99
CA PRO A 46 13.50 3.84 27.32
C PRO A 46 11.97 4.02 27.35
N ASP A 47 11.39 4.50 26.24
CA ASP A 47 9.99 4.90 26.16
C ASP A 47 9.10 3.86 25.45
N TYR A 48 9.69 3.04 24.56
CA TYR A 48 8.96 2.06 23.74
C TYR A 48 9.87 0.98 23.17
N SER A 49 9.27 -0.15 22.77
CA SER A 49 9.95 -1.23 22.04
C SER A 49 9.12 -1.68 20.84
N PHE A 50 9.79 -2.11 19.78
CA PHE A 50 9.12 -2.64 18.58
C PHE A 50 10.05 -3.53 17.77
N GLU A 51 9.45 -4.44 17.01
CA GLU A 51 10.18 -5.23 16.02
C GLU A 51 10.27 -4.49 14.69
N TYR A 52 11.44 -4.60 14.05
CA TYR A 52 11.68 -3.99 12.76
C TYR A 52 12.49 -4.91 11.86
N ASN A 53 12.40 -4.67 10.56
CA ASN A 53 13.15 -5.46 9.58
C ASN A 53 14.64 -5.11 9.61
N SER A 54 15.50 -6.13 9.71
CA SER A 54 16.95 -6.00 9.83
C SER A 54 17.64 -5.26 8.68
N MET A 55 16.97 -5.10 7.53
CA MET A 55 17.47 -4.32 6.40
C MET A 55 17.39 -2.81 6.64
N ALA A 56 16.62 -2.38 7.64
CA ALA A 56 16.52 -0.97 7.97
C ALA A 56 17.76 -0.46 8.71
N ARG A 57 18.06 0.83 8.52
CA ARG A 57 19.05 1.58 9.29
C ARG A 57 18.33 2.44 10.31
N ILE A 58 18.66 2.23 11.58
CA ILE A 58 18.11 3.02 12.67
C ILE A 58 18.97 4.27 12.88
N LYS A 59 18.37 5.45 12.74
CA LYS A 59 18.96 6.73 13.13
C LYS A 59 18.24 7.27 14.36
N ARG A 60 18.97 7.51 15.45
CA ARG A 60 18.42 8.15 16.65
C ARG A 60 18.47 9.66 16.45
N GLY A 61 17.32 10.31 16.57
CA GLY A 61 17.22 11.76 16.53
C GLY A 61 17.35 12.38 17.93
N SER A 62 17.00 13.65 18.03
CA SER A 62 16.90 14.34 19.33
C SER A 62 15.54 14.06 20.00
N ARG A 63 15.49 14.16 21.33
CA ARG A 63 14.21 14.25 22.07
C ARG A 63 13.25 13.04 21.88
N SER A 64 13.77 11.82 22.02
CA SER A 64 13.01 10.56 21.83
C SER A 64 12.42 10.36 20.42
N SER A 65 13.06 10.95 19.41
CA SER A 65 12.75 10.66 18.00
C SER A 65 13.71 9.62 17.42
N LEU A 66 13.21 8.84 16.48
CA LEU A 66 13.92 7.77 15.81
C LEU A 66 13.43 7.66 14.37
N THR A 67 14.36 7.49 13.44
CA THR A 67 14.07 7.27 12.03
C THR A 67 14.51 5.87 11.64
N VAL A 68 13.58 5.08 11.11
CA VAL A 68 13.83 3.77 10.51
C VAL A 68 13.95 3.96 9.01
N GLU A 69 15.17 3.96 8.49
CA GLU A 69 15.44 4.19 7.07
C GLU A 69 15.58 2.87 6.31
N TYR A 70 14.99 2.80 5.11
CA TYR A 70 15.15 1.74 4.14
C TYR A 70 15.83 2.29 2.88
N PRO A 71 17.17 2.37 2.83
CA PRO A 71 17.88 3.03 1.74
C PRO A 71 17.60 2.41 0.37
N THR A 72 17.43 1.09 0.32
CA THR A 72 17.13 0.37 -0.93
C THR A 72 15.72 0.67 -1.47
N LEU A 73 14.80 1.09 -0.59
CA LEU A 73 13.42 1.43 -0.93
C LEU A 73 13.21 2.94 -1.07
N ASN A 74 14.25 3.75 -0.84
CA ASN A 74 14.15 5.21 -0.68
C ASN A 74 13.02 5.62 0.29
N GLY A 75 12.81 4.80 1.33
CA GLY A 75 11.73 4.99 2.31
C GLY A 75 12.29 5.27 3.70
N ALA A 76 11.54 6.02 4.50
CA ALA A 76 11.85 6.27 5.89
C ALA A 76 10.57 6.32 6.73
N ILE A 77 10.62 5.74 7.93
CA ILE A 77 9.57 5.81 8.93
C ILE A 77 10.08 6.70 10.05
N PHE A 78 9.36 7.79 10.34
CA PHE A 78 9.69 8.73 11.40
C PHE A 78 8.84 8.41 12.62
N ILE A 79 9.50 8.08 13.73
CA ILE A 79 8.88 7.75 15.00
C ILE A 79 9.25 8.84 16.00
N THR A 80 8.27 9.45 16.63
CA THR A 80 8.48 10.45 17.68
C THR A 80 7.61 10.11 18.87
N HIS A 81 8.23 9.92 20.04
CA HIS A 81 7.51 9.75 21.29
C HIS A 81 7.28 11.11 21.97
N LYS A 82 6.06 11.34 22.46
CA LYS A 82 5.67 12.52 23.23
C LYS A 82 4.92 12.07 24.48
N PRO A 83 5.37 12.45 25.69
CA PRO A 83 4.64 12.13 26.90
C PRO A 83 3.31 12.89 26.95
N VAL A 84 2.29 12.25 27.54
CA VAL A 84 0.97 12.84 27.76
C VAL A 84 0.94 13.45 29.16
N GLU A 85 1.09 14.77 29.22
CA GLU A 85 1.13 15.56 30.45
C GLU A 85 0.12 16.72 30.34
N GLN A 86 -1.16 16.43 30.61
CA GLN A 86 -2.25 17.41 30.52
C GLN A 86 -2.39 18.12 29.15
N ASN A 87 -1.77 17.56 28.10
CA ASN A 87 -1.63 18.17 26.77
C ASN A 87 -2.26 17.31 25.66
N LEU A 88 -3.11 16.34 26.01
CA LEU A 88 -3.68 15.37 25.06
C LEU A 88 -4.35 16.04 23.86
N ASN A 89 -5.18 17.06 24.09
CA ASN A 89 -5.86 17.78 23.01
C ASN A 89 -4.86 18.42 22.03
N THR A 90 -3.77 18.99 22.54
CA THR A 90 -2.72 19.58 21.70
C THR A 90 -2.03 18.52 20.86
N LEU A 91 -1.68 17.37 21.47
CA LEU A 91 -1.04 16.26 20.77
C LEU A 91 -1.93 15.70 19.65
N LEU A 92 -3.24 15.58 19.89
CA LEU A 92 -4.21 15.12 18.89
C LEU A 92 -4.35 16.11 17.73
N VAL A 93 -4.47 17.41 18.03
CA VAL A 93 -4.55 18.46 17.00
C VAL A 93 -3.29 18.51 16.15
N ASP A 94 -2.11 18.42 16.76
CA ASP A 94 -0.83 18.40 16.05
C ASP A 94 -0.71 17.17 15.13
N ALA A 95 -1.11 15.99 15.61
CA ALA A 95 -1.11 14.76 14.82
C ALA A 95 -2.07 14.86 13.61
N GLN A 96 -3.27 15.39 13.82
CA GLN A 96 -4.26 15.58 12.75
C GLN A 96 -3.78 16.57 11.69
N LYS A 97 -3.20 17.70 12.12
CA LYS A 97 -2.72 18.75 11.21
C LYS A 97 -1.67 18.23 10.22
N LEU A 98 -0.73 17.39 10.67
CA LEU A 98 0.29 16.79 9.81
C LEU A 98 -0.31 15.95 8.69
N SER A 99 -1.30 15.11 8.99
CA SER A 99 -1.99 14.29 8.00
C SER A 99 -2.81 15.15 7.02
N TYR A 100 -3.53 16.14 7.54
CA TYR A 100 -4.42 17.00 6.77
C TYR A 100 -3.71 17.96 5.81
N GLU A 101 -2.53 18.48 6.16
CA GLU A 101 -1.73 19.34 5.26
C GLU A 101 -1.29 18.62 3.97
N HIS A 102 -1.28 17.28 3.97
CA HIS A 102 -0.96 16.47 2.80
C HIS A 102 -2.20 16.03 1.98
N VAL A 103 -3.42 16.20 2.52
CA VAL A 103 -4.68 15.83 1.84
C VAL A 103 -4.89 16.63 0.55
N GLY A 104 -4.42 17.88 0.48
CA GLY A 104 -4.52 18.69 -0.73
C GLY A 104 -3.76 18.15 -1.96
N LYS A 105 -2.94 17.09 -1.80
CA LYS A 105 -2.17 16.45 -2.87
C LYS A 105 -2.54 14.96 -3.09
N ALA A 106 -3.45 14.40 -2.30
CA ALA A 106 -3.74 12.96 -2.29
C ALA A 106 -5.24 12.68 -2.20
N ASP A 107 -5.81 12.05 -3.25
CA ASP A 107 -7.25 11.83 -3.41
C ASP A 107 -7.84 10.65 -2.60
N ASN A 108 -7.16 10.13 -1.56
CA ASN A 108 -7.64 8.92 -0.87
C ASN A 108 -7.24 8.78 0.62
N ILE A 109 -7.21 9.89 1.38
CA ILE A 109 -7.05 9.84 2.83
C ILE A 109 -8.45 9.71 3.46
N LEU A 110 -8.86 8.48 3.75
CA LEU A 110 -10.08 8.18 4.51
C LEU A 110 -9.69 7.96 5.97
N GLU A 111 -10.30 8.70 6.89
CA GLU A 111 -10.03 8.56 8.32
C GLU A 111 -10.46 7.17 8.81
N GLN A 112 -9.57 6.47 9.52
CA GLN A 112 -9.86 5.17 10.14
C GLN A 112 -9.79 5.27 11.65
N ARG A 113 -10.85 4.81 12.32
CA ARG A 113 -10.89 4.74 13.78
C ARG A 113 -10.17 3.48 14.24
N PHE A 114 -9.25 3.65 15.18
CA PHE A 114 -8.65 2.58 15.94
C PHE A 114 -9.41 2.44 17.27
N VAL A 115 -9.90 1.23 17.56
CA VAL A 115 -10.63 0.92 18.78
C VAL A 115 -10.06 -0.36 19.36
N ASN A 116 -9.56 -0.28 20.59
CA ASN A 116 -9.16 -1.43 21.39
C ASN A 116 -9.86 -1.33 22.76
N GLU A 117 -11.02 -1.98 22.86
CA GLU A 117 -11.86 -1.96 24.06
C GLU A 117 -11.20 -2.70 25.24
N GLU A 118 -10.45 -3.76 24.98
CA GLU A 118 -9.80 -4.57 26.02
C GLU A 118 -8.72 -3.77 26.76
N ALA A 119 -8.00 -2.91 26.05
CA ALA A 119 -6.94 -2.08 26.62
C ALA A 119 -7.37 -0.64 26.90
N ASP A 120 -8.65 -0.28 26.65
CA ASP A 120 -9.18 1.09 26.74
C ASP A 120 -8.37 2.11 25.90
N VAL A 121 -7.89 1.67 24.72
CA VAL A 121 -7.08 2.49 23.81
C VAL A 121 -7.89 2.84 22.57
N TYR A 122 -8.05 4.14 22.31
CA TYR A 122 -8.78 4.67 21.17
C TYR A 122 -7.93 5.64 20.36
N GLY A 123 -8.14 5.67 19.06
CA GLY A 123 -7.48 6.59 18.15
C GLY A 123 -8.34 6.86 16.92
N MET A 124 -8.09 7.99 16.26
CA MET A 124 -8.73 8.34 14.99
C MET A 124 -7.74 9.20 14.20
N PHE A 125 -7.48 8.84 12.95
CA PHE A 125 -6.74 9.67 11.99
C PHE A 125 -7.30 9.45 10.59
#